data_AF-A0A218QR61-F1
#
_entry.id   AF-A0A218QR61-F1
#
_cell.length_a   1.000
_cell.length_b   1.000
_cell.length_c   1.000
_cell.angle_alpha   90.00
_cell.angle_beta   90.00
_cell.angle_gamma   90.00
#
_symmetry.space_group_name_H-M   'P 1'
#
loop_
_entity.id
_entity.type
_entity.pdbx_description
1 polymer ?
#
loop_
_entity_poly.entity_id
_entity_poly.type
_entity_poly.pdbx_seq_one_letter_code
_entity_poly.pdbx_strand_id
1 'polypeptide(L)'
;MNISLDLPQELESQLSTEASQLNLPLSEYILRILSIRQVLSNPPKTGAELVAYWQSEGVINSRPEIADSQAHARKLRHEAQTRKRA
;
A
#
# COMPACT_ATOMS: atom_id res chain seq x y z
N MET A 1 15.17 -13.21 20.53
CA MET A 1 14.10 -12.46 21.21
C MET A 1 12.78 -13.09 20.79
N ASN A 2 11.87 -13.39 21.72
CA ASN A 2 10.58 -14.01 21.40
C ASN A 2 9.47 -12.97 21.57
N ILE A 3 8.54 -12.89 20.61
CA ILE A 3 7.37 -12.00 20.63
C ILE A 3 6.15 -12.87 20.38
N SER A 4 5.18 -12.84 21.31
CA SER A 4 3.88 -13.48 21.11
C SER A 4 2.88 -12.44 20.60
N LEU A 5 2.13 -12.78 19.55
CA LEU A 5 1.10 -11.94 18.96
C LEU A 5 -0.21 -12.72 18.99
N ASP A 6 -1.19 -12.20 19.73
CA ASP A 6 -2.53 -12.75 19.73
C ASP A 6 -3.30 -12.18 18.53
N LEU A 7 -3.56 -13.02 17.53
CA LEU A 7 -4.26 -12.63 16.31
C LEU A 7 -5.72 -13.07 16.37
N PRO A 8 -6.67 -12.26 15.87
CA PRO A 8 -8.02 -12.73 15.60
C PRO A 8 -7.99 -13.90 14.61
N GLN A 9 -8.84 -14.90 14.81
CA GLN A 9 -8.87 -16.12 14.00
C GLN A 9 -9.04 -15.84 12.50
N GLU A 10 -9.83 -14.83 12.14
CA GLU A 10 -10.02 -14.41 10.75
C GLU A 10 -8.71 -13.95 10.11
N LEU A 11 -7.91 -13.17 10.85
CA LEU A 11 -6.63 -12.64 10.35
C LEU A 11 -5.59 -13.76 10.19
N GLU A 12 -5.54 -14.70 11.12
CA GLU A 12 -4.65 -15.87 11.02
C GLU A 12 -4.97 -16.70 9.76
N SER A 13 -6.26 -16.90 9.45
CA SER A 13 -6.69 -17.62 8.25
C SER A 13 -6.31 -16.90 6.96
N GLN A 14 -6.44 -15.56 6.94
CA GLN A 14 -6.05 -14.75 5.79
C GLN A 14 -4.54 -14.86 5.53
N LEU A 15 -3.72 -14.66 6.56
CA LEU A 15 -2.26 -14.77 6.47
C LEU A 15 -1.80 -16.17 6.05
N SER A 16 -2.46 -17.22 6.54
CA SER A 16 -2.19 -18.61 6.15
C SER A 16 -2.49 -18.87 4.67
N THR A 17 -3.56 -18.27 4.17
CA THR A 17 -3.95 -18.38 2.76
C THR A 17 -2.93 -17.67 1.87
N GLU A 18 -2.53 -16.45 2.23
CA GLU A 18 -1.52 -15.67 1.51
C GLU A 18 -0.16 -16.37 1.50
N ALA A 19 0.27 -16.95 2.64
CA ALA A 19 1.48 -17.74 2.74
C ALA A 19 1.43 -18.96 1.80
N SER A 20 0.30 -19.66 1.76
CA SER A 20 0.09 -20.84 0.90
C SER A 20 0.15 -20.48 -0.59
N GLN A 21 -0.44 -19.35 -0.98
CA GLN A 21 -0.37 -18.87 -2.37
C GLN A 21 1.06 -18.58 -2.82
N LEU A 22 1.92 -18.18 -1.89
CA LEU A 22 3.34 -17.91 -2.13
C LEU A 22 4.24 -19.14 -1.93
N ASN A 23 3.67 -20.32 -1.61
CA ASN A 23 4.39 -21.54 -1.23
C ASN A 23 5.39 -21.31 -0.07
N LEU A 24 5.00 -20.48 0.90
CA LEU A 24 5.80 -20.17 2.08
C LEU A 24 5.15 -20.73 3.35
N PRO A 25 5.94 -21.18 4.33
CA PRO A 25 5.45 -21.40 5.69
C PRO A 25 4.89 -20.10 6.29
N LEU A 26 3.80 -20.21 7.08
CA LEU A 26 3.19 -19.05 7.74
C LEU A 26 4.19 -18.24 8.56
N SER A 27 5.10 -18.91 9.29
CA SER A 27 6.13 -18.25 10.09
C SER A 27 7.09 -17.41 9.23
N GLU A 28 7.50 -17.91 8.08
CA GLU A 28 8.37 -17.20 7.14
C GLU A 28 7.64 -16.02 6.50
N TYR A 29 6.37 -16.22 6.15
CA TYR A 29 5.51 -15.16 5.63
C TYR A 29 5.31 -14.03 6.65
N ILE A 30 5.04 -14.35 7.92
CA ILE A 30 4.93 -13.37 9.00
C ILE A 30 6.25 -12.62 9.19
N LEU A 31 7.40 -13.30 9.20
CA LEU A 31 8.71 -12.65 9.28
C LEU A 31 8.96 -11.71 8.10
N ARG A 32 8.52 -12.09 6.90
CA ARG A 32 8.57 -11.23 5.71
C ARG A 32 7.72 -9.98 5.90
N ILE A 33 6.48 -10.09 6.36
CA ILE A 33 5.63 -8.92 6.66
C ILE A 33 6.28 -8.03 7.72
N LEU A 34 6.78 -8.61 8.81
CA LEU A 34 7.41 -7.86 9.91
C LEU A 34 8.73 -7.21 9.49
N SER A 35 9.44 -7.76 8.50
CA SER A 35 10.66 -7.18 7.93
C SER A 35 10.38 -6.11 6.87
N ILE A 36 9.21 -6.14 6.22
CA ILE A 36 8.69 -5.05 5.36
C ILE A 36 8.21 -3.87 6.24
N ARG A 37 8.93 -3.54 7.31
CA ARG A 37 8.82 -2.23 7.96
C ARG A 37 9.34 -1.19 6.97
N GLN A 38 8.52 -0.82 5.98
CA GLN A 38 8.73 0.36 5.15
C GLN A 38 8.42 1.61 5.98
N VAL A 39 9.18 1.80 7.06
CA VAL A 39 9.52 3.16 7.44
C VAL A 39 10.58 3.54 6.42
N LEU A 40 10.29 4.53 5.57
CA LEU A 40 11.31 5.10 4.68
C LEU A 40 12.52 5.46 5.53
N SER A 41 13.56 4.61 5.53
CA SER A 41 14.74 4.80 6.38
C SER A 41 15.46 6.10 6.05
N ASN A 42 15.27 6.58 4.82
CA ASN A 42 15.58 7.92 4.37
C ASN A 42 14.41 8.40 3.52
N PRO A 43 13.43 9.11 4.09
CA PRO A 43 12.38 9.69 3.28
C PRO A 43 13.00 10.71 2.32
N PRO A 44 12.48 10.83 1.09
CA PRO A 44 12.95 11.82 0.14
C PRO A 44 12.84 13.22 0.75
N LYS A 45 13.95 13.97 0.73
CA LYS A 45 14.07 15.30 1.34
C LYS A 45 13.79 16.42 0.36
N THR A 46 13.83 16.12 -0.93
CA THR A 46 13.58 17.05 -2.03
C THR A 46 12.48 16.55 -2.94
N GLY A 47 11.88 17.45 -3.72
CA GLY A 47 10.87 17.08 -4.72
C GLY A 47 11.41 16.11 -5.77
N ALA A 48 12.67 16.27 -6.18
CA ALA A 48 13.31 15.38 -7.15
C ALA A 48 13.49 13.96 -6.59
N GLU A 49 13.94 13.83 -5.33
CA GLU A 49 14.05 12.53 -4.65
C GLU A 49 12.68 11.85 -4.51
N LEU A 50 11.63 12.63 -4.24
CA LEU A 50 10.27 12.10 -4.09
C LEU A 50 9.76 11.54 -5.42
N VAL A 51 9.98 12.24 -6.53
CA VAL A 51 9.61 11.77 -7.87
C VAL A 51 10.39 10.51 -8.23
N ALA A 52 11.69 10.47 -7.94
CA ALA A 52 12.52 9.29 -8.19
C ALA A 52 12.05 8.07 -7.39
N TYR A 53 11.68 8.27 -6.13
CA TYR A 53 11.11 7.22 -5.28
C TYR A 53 9.77 6.69 -5.84
N TRP A 54 8.85 7.58 -6.22
CA TRP A 54 7.59 7.14 -6.83
C TRP A 54 7.78 6.38 -8.15
N GLN A 55 8.82 6.72 -8.92
CA GLN A 55 9.17 5.99 -10.13
C GLN A 55 9.69 4.58 -9.80
N SER A 56 10.55 4.42 -8.79
CA SER A 56 11.09 3.11 -8.40
C SER A 56 10.02 2.19 -7.80
N GLU A 57 9.05 2.76 -7.07
CA GLU A 57 7.91 2.02 -6.54
C GLU A 57 6.78 1.78 -7.58
N GLY A 58 6.99 2.19 -8.84
CA GLY A 58 6.02 1.98 -9.92
C GLY A 58 4.72 2.79 -9.79
N VAL A 59 4.71 3.83 -8.95
CA VAL A 59 3.54 4.70 -8.73
C VAL A 59 3.31 5.60 -9.95
N ILE A 60 4.37 6.09 -10.59
CA ILE A 60 4.27 6.90 -11.81
C ILE A 60 3.70 6.04 -12.94
N ASN A 61 2.66 6.55 -13.61
CA ASN A 61 1.88 5.86 -14.65
C ASN A 61 1.06 4.63 -14.20
N SER A 62 0.90 4.40 -12.88
CA SER A 62 0.06 3.31 -12.35
C SER A 62 -1.44 3.44 -12.66
N ARG A 63 -1.89 4.63 -13.09
CA ARG A 63 -3.30 4.97 -13.37
C ARG A 63 -3.45 5.40 -14.84
N PRO A 64 -3.22 4.50 -15.82
CA PRO A 64 -3.26 4.84 -17.24
C PRO A 64 -4.65 5.27 -17.73
N GLU A 65 -5.71 4.93 -17.00
CA GLU A 65 -7.08 5.36 -17.28
C GLU A 65 -7.31 6.86 -17.01
N ILE A 66 -6.38 7.53 -16.32
CA ILE A 66 -6.42 8.96 -16.07
C ILE A 66 -5.45 9.68 -17.00
N ALA A 67 -5.93 9.98 -18.21
CA ALA A 67 -5.15 10.71 -19.21
C ALA A 67 -4.87 12.18 -18.82
N ASP A 68 -5.84 12.85 -18.19
CA ASP A 68 -5.69 14.21 -17.65
C ASP A 68 -5.99 14.21 -16.16
N SER A 69 -4.90 14.23 -15.37
CA SER A 69 -4.96 14.22 -13.91
C SER A 69 -5.67 15.46 -13.35
N GLN A 70 -5.56 16.62 -14.01
CA GLN A 70 -6.19 17.85 -13.56
C GLN A 70 -7.69 17.82 -13.81
N ALA A 71 -8.13 17.40 -15.01
CA ALA A 71 -9.55 17.24 -15.31
C ALA A 71 -10.21 16.22 -14.38
N HIS A 72 -9.54 15.09 -14.14
CA HIS A 72 -10.01 14.08 -13.19
C HIS A 72 -10.13 14.63 -11.77
N ALA A 73 -9.14 15.40 -11.29
CA ALA A 73 -9.20 16.03 -9.97
C ALA A 73 -10.34 17.06 -9.84
N ARG A 74 -10.62 17.84 -10.90
CA ARG A 74 -11.75 18.78 -10.94
C ARG A 74 -13.09 18.03 -10.87
N LYS A 75 -13.23 16.94 -11.64
CA LYS A 75 -14.42 16.06 -11.61
C LYS A 75 -14.66 15.50 -10.21
N LEU A 76 -13.64 14.92 -9.58
CA LEU A 76 -13.72 14.37 -8.22
C LEU A 76 -14.15 15.44 -7.19
N ARG A 77 -13.61 16.65 -7.29
CA ARG A 77 -14.01 17.77 -6.43
C ARG A 77 -15.48 18.14 -6.62
N HIS A 78 -15.95 18.23 -7.87
CA HIS A 78 -17.34 18.54 -8.16
C HIS A 78 -18.28 17.47 -7.57
N GLU A 79 -17.99 16.19 -7.81
CA GLU A 79 -18.77 15.07 -7.27
C GLU A 79 -18.86 15.10 -5.74
N ALA A 80 -17.75 15.41 -5.06
CA ALA A 80 -17.73 15.54 -3.62
C ALA A 80 -18.55 16.75 -3.12
N GLN A 81 -18.50 17.88 -3.84
CA GLN A 81 -19.25 19.09 -3.50
C GLN A 81 -20.77 18.92 -3.68
N THR A 82 -21.20 18.20 -4.72
CA THR A 82 -22.62 17.97 -5.01
C THR A 82 -23.18 16.72 -4.34
N ARG A 83 -22.38 15.99 -3.57
CA ARG A 83 -22.82 14.80 -2.84
C ARG A 83 -23.88 15.20 -1.83
N LYS A 84 -25.14 14.79 -2.04
CA LYS A 84 -26.17 14.89 -1.02
C LYS A 84 -25.72 14.03 0.17
N ARG A 85 -25.66 14.62 1.36
CA ARG A 85 -25.47 13.85 2.60
C ARG A 85 -26.68 12.93 2.73
N ALA A 86 -26.42 11.63 2.80
CA ALA A 86 -27.40 10.64 3.21
C ALA A 86 -27.67 10.78 4.71
#